data_AF-A0AAJ2T9I7-F1
#
_entry.id   AF-A0AAJ2T9I7-F1
#
_cell.length_a   1.000
_cell.length_b   1.000
_cell.length_c   1.000
_cell.angle_alpha   90.00
_cell.angle_beta   90.00
_cell.angle_gamma   90.00
#
_symmetry.space_group_name_H-M   'P 1'
#
loop_
_entity.id
_entity.type
_entity.pdbx_description
1 polymer ?
#
loop_
_entity_poly.entity_id
_entity_poly.type
_entity_poly.pdbx_seq_one_letter_code
_entity_poly.pdbx_strand_id
1 'polypeptide(L)'
;MDNVKAAFRTAMGGYNKQDVNNYIAGLCERFESEKKALEEKNAALESELAKARGAEPEKAKNPRAELAALLSADKNDGAETQAANTSDREMLVKAEALVTAQNARLDEQKKTISERDSEISELKTRVSDLELELESAREKLDSFRDVNEKIADYDRMSAKVGDVLIKAEADADRIRAEAEEKAAERMKAAELAEKDFSIKETEMKAELERRREAAEKELDARIAGLSENRFRELNDTLESASAEIGKLLDKLKADIASKSQVADSTVRTVDEK
;
A
#
# COMPACT_ATOMS: atom_id res chain seq x y z
N MET A 1 -31.68 37.26 35.56
CA MET A 1 -31.07 36.13 34.84
C MET A 1 -30.25 36.73 33.72
N ASP A 2 -28.99 37.05 34.00
CA ASP A 2 -28.09 37.59 32.99
C ASP A 2 -27.79 36.50 31.97
N ASN A 3 -28.31 36.70 30.76
CA ASN A 3 -28.22 35.75 29.67
C ASN A 3 -26.81 35.86 29.08
N VAL A 4 -25.82 35.28 29.75
CA VAL A 4 -24.44 35.25 29.27
C VAL A 4 -24.41 34.34 28.04
N LYS A 5 -24.39 34.95 26.85
CA LYS A 5 -24.12 34.25 25.59
C LYS A 5 -22.73 33.60 25.68
N ALA A 6 -22.68 32.29 25.88
CA ALA A 6 -21.45 31.54 25.83
C ALA A 6 -20.90 31.55 24.39
N ALA A 7 -19.69 32.07 24.20
CA ALA A 7 -19.00 32.06 22.92
C ALA A 7 -18.19 30.76 22.81
N PHE A 8 -18.65 29.83 21.98
CA PHE A 8 -17.93 28.60 21.68
C PHE A 8 -17.05 28.79 20.46
N ARG A 9 -15.76 28.43 20.53
CA ARG A 9 -14.93 28.40 19.33
C ARG A 9 -15.31 27.21 18.46
N THR A 10 -15.29 27.39 17.14
CA THR A 10 -15.55 26.32 16.17
C THR A 10 -14.31 25.44 16.00
N ALA A 11 -14.52 24.14 15.84
CA ALA A 11 -13.50 23.13 15.51
C ALA A 11 -13.99 22.30 14.31
N MET A 12 -13.09 21.53 13.67
CA MET A 12 -13.46 20.62 12.58
C MET A 12 -14.50 19.61 13.07
N GLY A 13 -15.75 19.77 12.63
CA GLY A 13 -16.88 18.93 13.02
C GLY A 13 -17.76 19.45 14.17
N GLY A 14 -17.60 20.70 14.63
CA GLY A 14 -18.52 21.28 15.63
C GLY A 14 -17.92 22.37 16.50
N TYR A 15 -18.29 22.38 17.79
CA TYR A 15 -17.74 23.30 18.79
C TYR A 15 -16.53 22.70 19.51
N ASN A 16 -15.62 23.55 19.96
CA ASN A 16 -14.43 23.15 20.70
C ASN A 16 -14.85 22.42 22.00
N LYS A 17 -14.40 21.18 22.16
CA LYS A 17 -14.71 20.32 23.31
C LYS A 17 -14.39 20.96 24.66
N GLN A 18 -13.31 21.74 24.74
CA GLN A 18 -12.91 22.42 25.97
C GLN A 18 -13.92 23.51 26.35
N ASP A 19 -14.38 24.29 25.38
CA ASP A 19 -15.33 25.38 25.60
C ASP A 19 -16.71 24.82 26.02
N VAL A 20 -17.13 23.69 25.44
CA VAL A 20 -18.37 22.98 25.82
C VAL A 20 -18.27 22.41 27.23
N ASN A 21 -17.17 21.74 27.57
CA ASN A 21 -16.96 21.18 28.91
C ASN A 21 -16.94 22.26 29.99
N ASN A 22 -16.28 23.40 29.72
CA ASN A 22 -16.25 24.53 30.65
C ASN A 22 -17.64 25.14 30.85
N TYR A 23 -18.44 25.24 29.79
CA TYR A 23 -19.81 25.72 29.89
C TYR A 23 -20.69 24.79 30.71
N ILE A 24 -20.59 23.47 30.49
CA ILE A 24 -21.34 22.47 31.26
C ILE A 24 -20.94 22.54 32.74
N ALA A 25 -19.65 22.60 33.05
CA ALA A 25 -19.17 22.72 34.43
C ALA A 25 -19.73 23.98 35.12
N GLY A 26 -19.64 25.14 34.47
CA GLY A 26 -20.19 26.39 35.00
C GLY A 26 -21.73 26.43 35.05
N LEU A 27 -22.42 25.59 34.28
CA LEU A 27 -23.86 25.42 34.38
C LEU A 27 -24.22 24.56 35.60
N CYS A 28 -23.51 23.46 35.82
CA CYS A 28 -23.67 22.60 37.00
C CYS A 28 -23.43 23.38 38.29
N GLU A 29 -22.34 24.15 38.39
CA GLU A 29 -22.03 24.97 39.58
C GLU A 29 -23.13 26.01 39.87
N ARG A 30 -23.69 26.64 38.83
CA ARG A 30 -24.80 27.60 38.98
C ARG A 30 -26.07 26.92 39.47
N PHE A 31 -26.42 25.76 38.91
CA PHE A 31 -27.59 25.01 39.35
C PHE A 31 -27.44 24.51 40.79
N GLU A 32 -26.26 24.04 41.19
CA GLU A 32 -26.00 23.63 42.57
C GLU A 32 -26.11 24.81 43.53
N SER A 33 -25.57 25.98 43.15
CA SER A 33 -25.67 27.19 43.95
C SER A 33 -27.10 27.70 44.09
N GLU A 34 -27.88 27.69 43.00
CA GLU A 34 -29.29 28.11 43.00
C GLU A 34 -30.16 27.12 43.77
N LYS A 35 -29.93 25.81 43.61
CA LYS A 35 -30.57 24.76 44.40
C LYS A 35 -30.36 24.97 45.90
N LYS A 36 -29.11 25.22 46.30
CA LYS A 36 -28.78 25.47 47.71
C LYS A 36 -29.48 26.72 48.25
N ALA A 37 -29.51 27.82 47.48
CA ALA A 37 -30.21 29.04 47.87
C ALA A 37 -31.73 28.83 48.03
N LEU A 38 -32.33 28.02 47.15
CA LEU A 38 -33.76 27.66 47.24
C LEU A 38 -34.06 26.75 48.42
N GLU A 39 -33.18 25.78 48.73
CA GLU A 39 -33.30 24.93 49.91
C GLU A 39 -33.22 25.74 51.21
N GLU A 40 -32.29 26.70 51.31
CA GLU A 40 -32.19 27.62 52.45
C GLU A 40 -33.45 28.49 52.60
N LYS A 41 -34.00 28.98 51.49
CA LYS A 41 -35.24 29.77 51.49
C LYS A 41 -36.46 28.94 51.91
N ASN A 42 -36.55 27.68 51.48
CA ASN A 42 -37.60 26.77 51.91
C ASN A 42 -37.51 26.47 53.41
N ALA A 43 -36.31 26.20 53.93
CA ALA A 43 -36.11 26.00 55.37
C ALA A 43 -36.53 27.22 56.21
N ALA A 44 -36.26 28.44 55.72
CA ALA A 44 -36.69 29.67 56.36
C ALA A 44 -38.23 29.81 56.39
N LEU A 45 -38.90 29.52 55.27
CA LEU A 45 -40.36 29.56 55.17
C LEU A 45 -41.04 28.48 56.03
N GLU A 46 -40.46 27.28 56.11
CA GLU A 46 -40.94 26.23 57.01
C GLU A 46 -40.81 26.64 58.49
N SER A 47 -39.73 27.34 58.85
CA SER A 47 -39.56 27.91 60.20
C SER A 47 -40.60 29.00 60.51
N GLU A 48 -40.91 29.87 59.55
CA GLU A 48 -41.97 30.88 59.70
C GLU A 48 -43.37 30.25 59.80
N LEU A 49 -43.67 29.23 59.00
CA LEU A 49 -44.92 28.49 59.08
C LEU A 49 -45.06 27.75 60.41
N ALA A 50 -43.97 27.19 60.95
CA ALA A 50 -43.96 26.57 62.26
C ALA A 50 -44.23 27.59 63.38
N LYS A 51 -43.66 28.80 63.29
CA LYS A 51 -43.95 29.91 64.23
C LYS A 51 -45.40 30.40 64.11
N ALA A 52 -45.93 30.51 62.90
CA ALA A 52 -47.33 30.90 62.67
C ALA A 52 -48.32 29.83 63.16
N ARG A 53 -47.95 28.53 63.11
CA ARG A 53 -48.74 27.42 63.66
C ARG A 53 -48.61 27.26 65.18
N GLY A 54 -47.50 27.71 65.77
CA GLY A 54 -47.28 27.76 67.22
C GLY A 54 -47.93 28.96 67.91
N ALA A 55 -48.39 29.95 67.15
CA ALA A 55 -49.23 31.04 67.66
C ALA A 55 -50.69 30.56 67.76
N GLU A 56 -51.07 30.02 68.91
CA GLU A 56 -52.49 29.86 69.25
C GLU A 56 -53.21 31.22 69.24
N PRO A 57 -54.51 31.26 68.89
CA PRO A 57 -55.32 32.47 69.00
C PRO A 57 -55.62 32.73 70.49
N GLU A 58 -54.68 33.38 71.17
CA GLU A 58 -54.89 34.02 72.48
C GLU A 58 -55.91 35.15 72.33
N LYS A 59 -57.20 34.79 72.45
CA LYS A 59 -58.40 35.57 72.85
C LYS A 59 -59.67 35.11 72.12
N ALA A 60 -60.05 33.84 72.25
CA ALA A 60 -61.44 33.43 72.02
C ALA A 60 -62.19 33.42 73.38
N LYS A 61 -62.75 34.58 73.76
CA LYS A 61 -63.77 34.62 74.82
C LYS A 61 -64.98 33.79 74.36
N ASN A 62 -65.55 33.05 75.30
CA ASN A 62 -66.58 32.03 75.12
C ASN A 62 -67.81 32.56 74.32
N PRO A 63 -67.96 32.25 73.01
CA PRO A 63 -68.95 32.89 72.13
C PRO A 63 -70.40 32.51 72.47
N ARG A 64 -70.59 31.46 73.29
CA ARG A 64 -71.90 30.97 73.72
C ARG A 64 -72.56 31.87 74.78
N ALA A 65 -71.76 32.65 75.52
CA ALA A 65 -72.25 33.58 76.54
C ALA A 65 -72.70 34.93 75.92
N GLU A 66 -72.04 35.40 74.87
CA GLU A 66 -72.44 36.60 74.12
C GLU A 66 -73.70 36.36 73.28
N LEU A 67 -73.86 35.17 72.68
CA LEU A 67 -75.09 34.83 71.96
C LEU A 67 -76.33 34.85 72.87
N ALA A 68 -76.20 34.36 74.11
CA ALA A 68 -77.30 34.34 75.08
C ALA A 68 -77.68 35.77 75.57
N ALA A 69 -76.71 36.68 75.65
CA ALA A 69 -76.97 38.08 75.98
C ALA A 69 -77.68 38.84 74.84
N LEU A 70 -77.22 38.64 73.59
CA LEU A 70 -77.79 39.31 72.41
C LEU A 70 -79.24 38.87 72.10
N LEU A 71 -79.56 37.58 72.28
CA LEU A 71 -80.92 37.06 72.10
C LEU A 71 -81.94 37.58 73.12
N SER A 72 -81.50 38.15 74.25
CA SER A 72 -82.38 38.80 75.23
C SER A 72 -82.59 40.30 74.99
N ALA A 73 -81.74 40.93 74.17
CA ALA A 73 -81.84 42.34 73.79
C ALA A 73 -82.66 42.58 72.51
N ASP A 74 -82.83 41.57 71.66
CA ASP A 74 -83.43 41.65 70.31
C ASP A 74 -84.98 41.77 70.28
N LYS A 75 -85.60 42.30 71.35
CA LYS A 75 -87.05 42.52 71.41
C LYS A 75 -87.50 43.96 71.15
N ASN A 76 -86.57 44.89 70.93
CA ASN A 76 -86.90 46.27 70.54
C ASN A 76 -86.02 46.71 69.37
N ASP A 77 -86.67 47.10 68.27
CA ASP A 77 -86.18 47.89 67.12
C ASP A 77 -86.24 47.18 65.75
N GLY A 78 -87.45 47.08 65.22
CA GLY A 78 -87.80 46.49 63.92
C GLY A 78 -87.58 47.38 62.68
N ALA A 79 -86.62 48.32 62.70
CA ALA A 79 -86.35 49.20 61.54
C ALA A 79 -84.89 49.19 61.08
N GLU A 80 -83.90 49.10 61.98
CA GLU A 80 -82.47 48.98 61.60
C GLU A 80 -82.09 47.56 61.15
N THR A 81 -82.88 46.56 61.54
CA THR A 81 -82.68 45.14 61.18
C THR A 81 -83.03 44.82 59.72
N GLN A 82 -83.88 45.59 59.03
CA GLN A 82 -84.18 45.34 57.61
C GLN A 82 -83.07 45.85 56.66
N ALA A 83 -82.39 46.94 57.00
CA ALA A 83 -81.29 47.50 56.19
C ALA A 83 -79.99 46.69 56.33
N ALA A 84 -79.69 46.20 57.54
CA ALA A 84 -78.55 45.30 57.76
C ALA A 84 -78.73 43.94 57.06
N ASN A 85 -79.94 43.35 57.15
CA ASN A 85 -80.25 42.08 56.49
C ASN A 85 -80.27 42.14 54.96
N THR A 86 -80.53 43.31 54.36
CA THR A 86 -80.46 43.51 52.91
C THR A 86 -79.01 43.68 52.44
N SER A 87 -78.19 44.42 53.17
CA SER A 87 -76.74 44.56 52.91
C SER A 87 -75.99 43.22 53.00
N ASP A 88 -76.25 42.43 54.04
CA ASP A 88 -75.60 41.11 54.21
C ASP A 88 -76.01 40.13 53.11
N ARG A 89 -77.28 40.18 52.67
CA ARG A 89 -77.75 39.37 51.56
C ARG A 89 -77.13 39.77 50.23
N GLU A 90 -76.92 41.07 49.98
CA GLU A 90 -76.18 41.53 48.80
C GLU A 90 -74.71 41.12 48.81
N MET A 91 -74.04 41.14 49.97
CA MET A 91 -72.66 40.65 50.10
C MET A 91 -72.57 39.14 49.87
N LEU A 92 -73.53 38.36 50.39
CA LEU A 92 -73.63 36.92 50.14
C LEU A 92 -73.79 36.62 48.65
N VAL A 93 -74.69 37.32 47.94
CA VAL A 93 -74.87 37.13 46.49
C VAL A 93 -73.59 37.48 45.72
N LYS A 94 -72.86 38.53 46.11
CA LYS A 94 -71.56 38.87 45.51
C LYS A 94 -70.49 37.81 45.79
N ALA A 95 -70.47 37.25 47.00
CA ALA A 95 -69.55 36.18 47.36
C ALA A 95 -69.84 34.89 46.57
N GLU A 96 -71.13 34.51 46.45
CA GLU A 96 -71.56 33.37 45.64
C GLU A 96 -71.22 33.55 44.16
N ALA A 97 -71.41 34.75 43.62
CA ALA A 97 -71.03 35.07 42.23
C ALA A 97 -69.51 34.96 42.02
N LEU A 98 -68.70 35.45 42.97
CA LEU A 98 -67.24 35.33 42.92
C LEU A 98 -66.77 33.87 43.00
N VAL A 99 -67.35 33.08 43.89
CA VAL A 99 -67.06 31.63 44.01
C VAL A 99 -67.44 30.91 42.71
N THR A 100 -68.60 31.24 42.14
CA THR A 100 -69.05 30.66 40.86
C THR A 100 -68.07 31.01 39.73
N ALA A 101 -67.65 32.28 39.64
CA ALA A 101 -66.67 32.72 38.64
C ALA A 101 -65.28 32.09 38.84
N GLN A 102 -64.83 31.91 40.08
CA GLN A 102 -63.58 31.21 40.38
C GLN A 102 -63.64 29.72 40.01
N ASN A 103 -64.75 29.04 40.31
CA ASN A 103 -64.94 27.64 39.95
C ASN A 103 -64.92 27.45 38.42
N ALA A 104 -65.61 28.33 37.67
CA ALA A 104 -65.56 28.31 36.21
C ALA A 104 -64.13 28.49 35.67
N ARG A 105 -63.35 29.41 36.25
CA ARG A 105 -61.94 29.62 35.88
C ARG A 105 -61.06 28.42 36.22
N LEU A 106 -61.30 27.76 37.36
CA LEU A 106 -60.59 26.54 37.76
C LEU A 106 -60.86 25.40 36.78
N ASP A 107 -62.10 25.26 36.31
CA ASP A 107 -62.45 24.21 35.35
C ASP A 107 -61.83 24.46 33.96
N GLU A 108 -61.78 25.72 33.50
CA GLU A 108 -61.05 26.12 32.29
C GLU A 108 -59.54 25.81 32.41
N GLN A 109 -58.94 26.12 33.56
CA GLN A 109 -57.54 25.83 33.83
C GLN A 109 -57.25 24.32 33.84
N LYS A 110 -58.11 23.51 34.46
CA LYS A 110 -57.98 22.05 34.46
C LYS A 110 -58.05 21.48 33.05
N LYS A 111 -58.96 21.99 32.22
CA LYS A 111 -59.06 21.58 30.81
C LYS A 111 -57.76 21.89 30.06
N THR A 112 -57.23 23.10 30.25
CA THR A 112 -55.96 23.52 29.61
C THR A 112 -54.78 22.65 30.09
N ILE A 113 -54.71 22.31 31.38
CA ILE A 113 -53.67 21.43 31.92
C ILE A 113 -53.77 20.04 31.28
N SER A 114 -54.98 19.48 31.19
CA SER A 114 -55.20 18.17 30.57
C SER A 114 -54.78 18.14 29.09
N GLU A 115 -55.04 19.20 28.34
CA GLU A 115 -54.61 19.32 26.94
C GLU A 115 -53.07 19.38 26.85
N ARG A 116 -52.42 20.16 27.73
CA ARG A 116 -50.96 20.25 27.79
C ARG A 116 -50.30 18.93 28.22
N ASP A 117 -50.91 18.18 29.13
CA ASP A 117 -50.40 16.87 29.56
C ASP A 117 -50.46 15.83 28.43
N SER A 118 -51.48 15.90 27.57
CA SER A 118 -51.55 15.09 26.35
C SER A 118 -50.42 15.45 25.37
N GLU A 119 -50.22 16.76 25.13
CA GLU A 119 -49.17 17.27 24.24
C GLU A 119 -47.76 16.89 24.74
N ILE A 120 -47.51 17.00 26.05
CA ILE A 120 -46.25 16.57 26.67
C ILE A 120 -46.03 15.07 26.46
N SER A 121 -47.08 14.26 26.59
CA SER A 121 -46.98 12.81 26.41
C SER A 121 -46.64 12.44 24.97
N GLU A 122 -47.26 13.09 23.99
CA GLU A 122 -46.96 12.93 22.56
C GLU A 122 -45.56 13.42 22.19
N LEU A 123 -45.13 14.56 22.72
CA LEU A 123 -43.77 15.05 22.50
C LEU A 123 -42.72 14.11 23.09
N LYS A 124 -43.01 13.50 24.25
CA LYS A 124 -42.11 12.55 24.90
C LYS A 124 -41.94 11.28 24.10
N THR A 125 -43.02 10.73 23.53
CA THR A 125 -42.92 9.57 22.63
C THR A 125 -42.13 9.94 21.38
N ARG A 126 -42.40 11.11 20.78
CA ARG A 126 -41.68 11.54 19.58
C ARG A 126 -40.18 11.75 19.81
N VAL A 127 -39.79 12.29 20.98
CA VAL A 127 -38.37 12.41 21.35
C VAL A 127 -37.73 11.04 21.47
N SER A 128 -38.39 10.07 22.11
CA SER A 128 -37.89 8.70 22.21
C SER A 128 -37.67 8.05 20.84
N ASP A 129 -38.62 8.24 19.90
CA ASP A 129 -38.48 7.71 18.54
C ASP A 129 -37.32 8.36 17.78
N LEU A 130 -37.17 9.67 17.91
CA LEU A 130 -36.07 10.42 17.30
C LEU A 130 -34.71 10.02 17.86
N GLU A 131 -34.61 9.74 19.16
CA GLU A 131 -33.38 9.23 19.79
C GLU A 131 -32.98 7.86 19.20
N LEU A 132 -33.94 6.96 18.98
CA LEU A 132 -33.69 5.66 18.33
C LEU A 132 -33.24 5.81 16.87
N GLU A 133 -33.87 6.70 16.11
CA GLU A 133 -33.45 7.00 14.73
C GLU A 133 -32.04 7.59 14.67
N LEU A 134 -31.70 8.48 15.61
CA LEU A 134 -30.39 9.12 15.68
C LEU A 134 -29.30 8.10 16.01
N GLU A 135 -29.58 7.16 16.91
CA GLU A 135 -28.64 6.08 17.23
C GLU A 135 -28.43 5.13 16.05
N SER A 136 -29.50 4.72 15.35
CA SER A 136 -29.37 3.92 14.13
C SER A 136 -28.59 4.65 13.02
N ALA A 137 -28.77 5.97 12.89
CA ALA A 137 -28.01 6.77 11.94
C ALA A 137 -26.51 6.85 12.31
N ARG A 138 -26.17 6.91 13.60
CA ARG A 138 -24.78 6.88 14.09
C ARG A 138 -24.12 5.55 13.79
N GLU A 139 -24.78 4.43 14.08
CA GLU A 139 -24.26 3.09 13.77
C GLU A 139 -23.97 2.94 12.27
N LYS A 140 -24.87 3.43 11.42
CA LYS A 140 -24.65 3.43 9.95
C LYS A 140 -23.46 4.31 9.57
N LEU A 141 -23.30 5.48 10.18
CA LEU A 141 -22.18 6.38 9.92
C LEU A 141 -20.84 5.72 10.25
N ASP A 142 -20.76 5.05 11.40
CA ASP A 142 -19.57 4.31 11.81
C ASP A 142 -19.27 3.15 10.84
N SER A 143 -20.30 2.42 10.39
CA SER A 143 -20.13 1.39 9.37
C SER A 143 -19.58 1.92 8.04
N PHE A 144 -20.01 3.12 7.61
CA PHE A 144 -19.48 3.76 6.42
C PHE A 144 -18.05 4.27 6.61
N ARG A 145 -17.70 4.69 7.83
CA ARG A 145 -16.34 5.10 8.17
C ARG A 145 -15.36 3.93 8.02
N ASP A 146 -15.72 2.75 8.53
CA ASP A 146 -14.91 1.53 8.38
C ASP A 146 -14.73 1.12 6.92
N VAL A 147 -15.80 1.22 6.11
CA VAL A 147 -15.73 0.93 4.67
C VAL A 147 -14.82 1.93 3.95
N ASN A 148 -14.93 3.21 4.26
CA ASN A 148 -14.07 4.24 3.67
C ASN A 148 -12.60 4.05 4.04
N GLU A 149 -12.30 3.63 5.27
CA GLU A 149 -10.92 3.31 5.68
C GLU A 149 -10.37 2.13 4.87
N LYS A 150 -11.17 1.06 4.67
CA LYS A 150 -10.79 -0.06 3.81
C LYS A 150 -10.56 0.34 2.36
N ILE A 151 -11.37 1.25 1.81
CA ILE A 151 -11.17 1.78 0.45
C ILE A 151 -9.85 2.53 0.36
N ALA A 152 -9.56 3.41 1.33
CA ALA A 152 -8.30 4.15 1.37
C ALA A 152 -7.07 3.22 1.48
N ASP A 153 -7.18 2.16 2.27
CA ASP A 153 -6.15 1.13 2.37
C ASP A 153 -5.97 0.37 1.05
N TYR A 154 -7.07 0.03 0.36
CA TYR A 154 -7.02 -0.63 -0.94
C TYR A 154 -6.34 0.26 -1.99
N ASP A 155 -6.69 1.54 -2.07
CA ASP A 155 -6.06 2.50 -2.98
C ASP A 155 -4.55 2.62 -2.70
N ARG A 156 -4.17 2.68 -1.41
CA ARG A 156 -2.77 2.74 -1.00
C ARG A 156 -2.01 1.46 -1.36
N MET A 157 -2.61 0.29 -1.16
CA MET A 157 -2.01 -0.99 -1.54
C MET A 157 -1.89 -1.13 -3.06
N SER A 158 -2.95 -0.76 -3.79
CA SER A 158 -2.99 -0.78 -5.24
C SER A 158 -1.87 0.08 -5.84
N ALA A 159 -1.67 1.30 -5.33
CA ALA A 159 -0.57 2.17 -5.74
C ALA A 159 0.81 1.52 -5.51
N LYS A 160 1.04 0.92 -4.32
CA LYS A 160 2.30 0.22 -4.02
C LYS A 160 2.54 -0.97 -4.94
N VAL A 161 1.51 -1.75 -5.24
CA VAL A 161 1.60 -2.89 -6.16
C VAL A 161 1.93 -2.40 -7.56
N GLY A 162 1.26 -1.33 -8.03
CA GLY A 162 1.58 -0.68 -9.30
C GLY A 162 3.04 -0.24 -9.39
N ASP A 163 3.57 0.44 -8.36
CA ASP A 163 4.97 0.86 -8.31
C ASP A 163 5.96 -0.32 -8.38
N VAL A 164 5.65 -1.43 -7.70
CA VAL A 164 6.49 -2.63 -7.73
C VAL A 164 6.47 -3.28 -9.11
N LEU A 165 5.30 -3.35 -9.76
CA LEU A 165 5.18 -3.92 -11.10
C LEU A 165 5.97 -3.10 -12.12
N ILE A 166 5.84 -1.77 -12.09
CA ILE A 166 6.59 -0.88 -13.00
C ILE A 166 8.11 -1.04 -12.80
N LYS A 167 8.58 -1.09 -11.54
CA LYS A 167 10.00 -1.30 -11.23
C LYS A 167 10.48 -2.68 -11.69
N ALA A 168 9.70 -3.72 -11.44
CA ALA A 168 10.05 -5.08 -11.85
C ALA A 168 10.12 -5.22 -13.37
N GLU A 169 9.22 -4.57 -14.10
CA GLU A 169 9.25 -4.53 -15.57
C GLU A 169 10.48 -3.79 -16.09
N ALA A 170 10.78 -2.61 -15.54
CA ALA A 170 11.98 -1.86 -15.88
C ALA A 170 13.28 -2.65 -15.58
N ASP A 171 13.33 -3.36 -14.45
CA ASP A 171 14.47 -4.22 -14.11
C ASP A 171 14.58 -5.43 -15.04
N ALA A 172 13.46 -6.06 -15.41
CA ALA A 172 13.44 -7.17 -16.36
C ALA A 172 13.92 -6.75 -17.75
N ASP A 173 13.50 -5.56 -18.21
CA ASP A 173 13.97 -4.98 -19.48
C ASP A 173 15.46 -4.67 -19.45
N ARG A 174 15.94 -4.10 -18.34
CA ARG A 174 17.37 -3.86 -18.13
C ARG A 174 18.18 -5.17 -18.17
N ILE A 175 17.72 -6.21 -17.48
CA ILE A 175 18.37 -7.52 -17.48
C ILE A 175 18.41 -8.12 -18.90
N ARG A 176 17.31 -8.00 -19.67
CA ARG A 176 17.27 -8.46 -21.06
C ARG A 176 18.27 -7.70 -21.92
N ALA A 177 18.28 -6.37 -21.86
CA ALA A 177 19.21 -5.54 -22.61
C ALA A 177 20.68 -5.87 -22.28
N GLU A 178 21.02 -6.00 -20.98
CA GLU A 178 22.37 -6.38 -20.55
C GLU A 178 22.76 -7.79 -21.02
N ALA A 179 21.81 -8.73 -21.07
CA ALA A 179 22.06 -10.09 -21.56
C ALA A 179 22.26 -10.11 -23.09
N GLU A 180 21.45 -9.38 -23.83
CA GLU A 180 21.57 -9.22 -25.29
C GLU A 180 22.89 -8.56 -25.68
N GLU A 181 23.29 -7.50 -24.96
CA GLU A 181 24.57 -6.82 -25.17
C GLU A 181 25.74 -7.78 -24.95
N LYS A 182 25.78 -8.49 -23.82
CA LYS A 182 26.83 -9.49 -23.51
C LYS A 182 26.85 -10.64 -24.51
N ALA A 183 25.68 -11.06 -25.01
CA ALA A 183 25.60 -12.09 -26.04
C ALA A 183 26.18 -11.59 -27.37
N ALA A 184 25.84 -10.37 -27.77
CA ALA A 184 26.37 -9.73 -28.98
C ALA A 184 27.89 -9.53 -28.90
N GLU A 185 28.41 -9.10 -27.74
CA GLU A 185 29.86 -8.99 -27.51
C GLU A 185 30.56 -10.33 -27.65
N ARG A 186 30.02 -11.39 -27.04
CA ARG A 186 30.58 -12.75 -27.16
C ARG A 186 30.54 -13.27 -28.59
N MET A 187 29.47 -13.01 -29.32
CA MET A 187 29.35 -13.42 -30.71
C MET A 187 30.39 -12.71 -31.58
N LYS A 188 30.56 -11.39 -31.42
CA LYS A 188 31.61 -10.63 -32.12
C LYS A 188 33.01 -11.15 -31.79
N ALA A 189 33.28 -11.46 -30.52
CA ALA A 189 34.57 -12.01 -30.11
C ALA A 189 34.82 -13.41 -30.71
N ALA A 190 33.79 -14.26 -30.76
CA ALA A 190 33.87 -15.57 -31.38
C ALA A 190 34.10 -15.47 -32.90
N GLU A 191 33.40 -14.58 -33.59
CA GLU A 191 33.60 -14.34 -35.02
C GLU A 191 35.02 -13.84 -35.32
N LEU A 192 35.58 -12.97 -34.48
CA LEU A 192 36.95 -12.50 -34.64
C LEU A 192 37.95 -13.64 -34.46
N ALA A 193 37.76 -14.46 -33.43
CA ALA A 193 38.60 -15.63 -33.16
C ALA A 193 38.51 -16.68 -34.28
N GLU A 194 37.33 -16.89 -34.88
CA GLU A 194 37.14 -17.78 -36.01
C GLU A 194 37.87 -17.28 -37.27
N LYS A 195 37.79 -15.98 -37.56
CA LYS A 195 38.55 -15.36 -38.67
C LYS A 195 40.05 -15.51 -38.47
N ASP A 196 40.56 -15.23 -37.26
CA ASP A 196 41.97 -15.38 -36.93
C ASP A 196 42.43 -16.84 -37.07
N PHE A 197 41.60 -17.80 -36.64
CA PHE A 197 41.88 -19.22 -36.78
C PHE A 197 41.90 -19.64 -38.26
N SER A 198 40.93 -19.17 -39.05
CA SER A 198 40.85 -19.44 -40.49
C SER A 198 42.09 -18.93 -41.23
N ILE A 199 42.55 -17.70 -40.94
CA ILE A 199 43.77 -17.16 -41.51
C ILE A 199 44.97 -18.05 -41.16
N LYS A 200 45.17 -18.39 -39.88
CA LYS A 200 46.26 -19.27 -39.45
C LYS A 200 46.21 -20.65 -40.09
N GLU A 201 45.01 -21.21 -40.28
CA GLU A 201 44.83 -22.49 -40.97
C GLU A 201 45.28 -22.40 -42.42
N THR A 202 44.91 -21.33 -43.13
CA THR A 202 45.35 -21.11 -44.52
C THR A 202 46.87 -20.91 -44.62
N GLU A 203 47.47 -20.16 -43.71
CA GLU A 203 48.93 -19.98 -43.64
C GLU A 203 49.65 -21.31 -43.36
N MET A 204 49.14 -22.10 -42.42
CA MET A 204 49.71 -23.42 -42.11
C MET A 204 49.61 -24.38 -43.29
N LYS A 205 48.48 -24.40 -44.00
CA LYS A 205 48.33 -25.20 -45.23
C LYS A 205 49.33 -24.79 -46.30
N ALA A 206 49.49 -23.48 -46.54
CA ALA A 206 50.46 -22.97 -47.49
C ALA A 206 51.91 -23.32 -47.11
N GLU A 207 52.25 -23.26 -45.81
CA GLU A 207 53.58 -23.64 -45.32
C GLU A 207 53.84 -25.15 -45.46
N LEU A 208 52.84 -25.99 -45.16
CA LEU A 208 52.94 -27.44 -45.37
C LEU A 208 53.14 -27.78 -46.85
N GLU A 209 52.45 -27.08 -47.74
CA GLU A 209 52.59 -27.25 -49.19
C GLU A 209 54.00 -26.85 -49.67
N ARG A 210 54.53 -25.71 -49.21
CA ARG A 210 55.92 -25.31 -49.49
C ARG A 210 56.93 -26.34 -49.00
N ARG A 211 56.74 -26.90 -47.80
CA ARG A 211 57.64 -27.94 -47.26
C ARG A 211 57.57 -29.22 -48.07
N ARG A 212 56.37 -29.60 -48.53
CA ARG A 212 56.20 -30.75 -49.40
C ARG A 212 56.91 -30.54 -50.74
N GLU A 213 56.72 -29.40 -51.39
CA GLU A 213 57.41 -29.07 -52.65
C GLU A 213 58.93 -29.04 -52.48
N ALA A 214 59.43 -28.50 -51.37
CA ALA A 214 60.86 -28.47 -51.08
C ALA A 214 61.44 -29.89 -50.88
N ALA A 215 60.73 -30.75 -50.14
CA ALA A 215 61.12 -32.15 -49.94
C ALA A 215 61.07 -32.96 -51.25
N GLU A 216 60.05 -32.74 -52.10
CA GLU A 216 59.97 -33.36 -53.42
C GLU A 216 61.15 -32.93 -54.31
N LYS A 217 61.48 -31.64 -54.36
CA LYS A 217 62.66 -31.14 -55.10
C LYS A 217 63.98 -31.70 -54.59
N GLU A 218 64.14 -31.84 -53.27
CA GLU A 218 65.33 -32.44 -52.68
C GLU A 218 65.47 -33.92 -53.04
N LEU A 219 64.35 -34.66 -53.01
CA LEU A 219 64.31 -36.06 -53.41
C LEU A 219 64.64 -36.23 -54.90
N ASP A 220 64.07 -35.39 -55.77
CA ASP A 220 64.37 -35.37 -57.20
C ASP A 220 65.86 -35.07 -57.47
N ALA A 221 66.43 -34.06 -56.79
CA ALA A 221 67.84 -33.73 -56.90
C ALA A 221 68.74 -34.88 -56.45
N ARG A 222 68.35 -35.59 -55.38
CA ARG A 222 69.08 -36.77 -54.88
C ARG A 222 69.01 -37.94 -55.87
N ILE A 223 67.85 -38.18 -56.48
CA ILE A 223 67.69 -39.21 -57.53
C ILE A 223 68.56 -38.86 -58.74
N ALA A 224 68.54 -37.61 -59.20
CA ALA A 224 69.36 -37.15 -60.31
C ALA A 224 70.86 -37.36 -60.01
N GLY A 225 71.34 -36.93 -58.85
CA GLY A 225 72.74 -37.12 -58.45
C GLY A 225 73.15 -38.59 -58.32
N LEU A 226 72.29 -39.46 -57.77
CA LEU A 226 72.54 -40.91 -57.74
C LEU A 226 72.60 -41.50 -59.14
N SER A 227 71.70 -41.08 -60.04
CA SER A 227 71.69 -41.55 -61.42
C SER A 227 72.96 -41.12 -62.17
N GLU A 228 73.39 -39.88 -62.02
CA GLU A 228 74.61 -39.35 -62.65
C GLU A 228 75.86 -40.10 -62.16
N ASN A 229 75.98 -40.30 -60.84
CA ASN A 229 77.06 -41.09 -60.26
C ASN A 229 77.05 -42.52 -60.81
N ARG A 230 75.88 -43.14 -60.92
CA ARG A 230 75.76 -44.49 -61.46
C ARG A 230 76.14 -44.58 -62.93
N PHE A 231 75.75 -43.59 -63.75
CA PHE A 231 76.18 -43.51 -65.14
C PHE A 231 77.69 -43.32 -65.27
N ARG A 232 78.29 -42.49 -64.41
CA ARG A 232 79.74 -42.28 -64.37
C ARG A 232 80.47 -43.58 -64.02
N GLU A 233 80.05 -44.27 -62.96
CA GLU A 233 80.59 -45.59 -62.58
C GLU A 233 80.50 -46.60 -63.74
N LEU A 234 79.34 -46.70 -64.38
CA LEU A 234 79.15 -47.59 -65.53
C LEU A 234 80.07 -47.22 -66.69
N ASN A 235 80.24 -45.93 -66.99
CA ASN A 235 81.14 -45.48 -68.05
C ASN A 235 82.60 -45.81 -67.73
N ASP A 236 83.06 -45.55 -66.51
CA ASP A 236 84.42 -45.89 -66.06
C ASP A 236 84.68 -47.40 -66.17
N THR A 237 83.70 -48.23 -65.78
CA THR A 237 83.81 -49.70 -65.95
C THR A 237 83.84 -50.12 -67.42
N LEU A 238 83.08 -49.45 -68.30
CA LEU A 238 83.06 -49.73 -69.73
C LEU A 238 84.37 -49.33 -70.40
N GLU A 239 84.95 -48.18 -70.03
CA GLU A 239 86.25 -47.74 -70.50
C GLU A 239 87.36 -48.70 -70.06
N SER A 240 87.35 -49.12 -68.79
CA SER A 240 88.28 -50.12 -68.28
C SER A 240 88.16 -51.45 -69.02
N ALA A 241 86.94 -51.95 -69.21
CA ALA A 241 86.68 -53.17 -69.98
C ALA A 241 87.11 -53.03 -71.44
N SER A 242 86.88 -51.88 -72.07
CA SER A 242 87.30 -51.60 -73.45
C SER A 242 88.82 -51.57 -73.59
N ALA A 243 89.51 -50.98 -72.61
CA ALA A 243 90.98 -50.99 -72.56
C ALA A 243 91.53 -52.41 -72.38
N GLU A 244 90.87 -53.25 -71.58
CA GLU A 244 91.24 -54.65 -71.40
C GLU A 244 91.00 -55.48 -72.68
N ILE A 245 89.87 -55.29 -73.36
CA ILE A 245 89.60 -55.88 -74.68
C ILE A 245 90.66 -55.43 -75.70
N GLY A 246 91.04 -54.15 -75.70
CA GLY A 246 92.11 -53.63 -76.55
C GLY A 246 93.44 -54.36 -76.32
N LYS A 247 93.84 -54.53 -75.05
CA LYS A 247 95.04 -55.31 -74.68
C LYS A 247 94.96 -56.77 -75.15
N LEU A 248 93.78 -57.40 -75.02
CA LEU A 248 93.57 -58.77 -75.49
C LEU A 248 93.65 -58.88 -77.02
N LEU A 249 93.09 -57.91 -77.75
CA LEU A 249 93.18 -57.83 -79.21
C LEU A 249 94.62 -57.62 -79.68
N ASP A 250 95.38 -56.75 -79.01
CA ASP A 250 96.79 -56.52 -79.34
C ASP A 250 97.64 -57.76 -79.09
N LYS A 251 97.40 -58.48 -77.98
CA LYS A 251 98.00 -59.80 -77.74
C LYS A 251 97.64 -60.79 -78.85
N LEU A 252 96.37 -60.87 -79.24
CA LEU A 252 95.92 -61.78 -80.30
C LEU A 252 96.59 -61.44 -81.65
N LYS A 253 96.70 -60.15 -82.00
CA LYS A 253 97.43 -59.70 -83.20
C LYS A 253 98.90 -60.10 -83.14
N ALA A 254 99.55 -59.92 -81.98
CA ALA A 254 100.94 -60.34 -81.79
C ALA A 254 101.09 -61.87 -81.94
N ASP A 255 100.18 -62.66 -81.39
CA ASP A 255 100.16 -64.13 -81.52
C ASP A 255 99.92 -64.57 -82.97
N ILE A 256 99.01 -63.91 -83.71
CA ILE A 256 98.79 -64.18 -85.13
C ILE A 256 100.04 -63.82 -85.95
N ALA A 257 100.66 -62.68 -85.69
CA ALA A 257 101.89 -62.27 -86.35
C ALA A 257 103.04 -63.26 -86.09
N SER A 258 103.21 -63.73 -84.85
CA SER A 258 104.22 -64.73 -84.52
C SER A 258 103.95 -66.07 -85.23
N LYS A 259 102.69 -66.52 -85.27
CA LYS A 259 102.30 -67.74 -86.01
C LYS A 259 102.46 -67.59 -87.53
N SER A 260 102.22 -66.41 -88.10
CA SER A 260 102.47 -66.14 -89.52
C SER A 260 103.97 -66.18 -89.83
N GLN A 261 104.83 -65.69 -88.94
CA GLN A 261 106.29 -65.80 -89.05
C GLN A 261 106.78 -67.25 -88.98
N VAL A 262 106.14 -68.08 -88.15
CA VAL A 262 106.40 -69.52 -88.06
C VAL A 262 105.88 -70.26 -89.31
N ALA A 263 104.76 -69.84 -89.89
CA ALA A 263 104.27 -70.39 -91.15
C ALA A 263 105.20 -70.03 -92.33
N ASP A 264 105.69 -68.79 -92.40
CA ASP A 264 106.68 -68.37 -93.41
C ASP A 264 108.05 -69.06 -93.25
N SER A 265 108.48 -69.35 -92.01
CA SER A 265 109.71 -70.13 -91.78
C SER A 265 109.51 -71.62 -92.08
N THR A 266 108.30 -72.16 -91.85
CA THR A 266 107.97 -73.55 -92.18
C THR A 266 107.87 -73.78 -93.69
N VAL A 267 107.34 -72.81 -94.45
CA VAL A 267 107.32 -72.88 -95.92
C VAL A 267 108.74 -72.83 -96.51
N ARG A 268 109.65 -72.01 -95.94
CA ARG A 268 111.06 -72.01 -96.35
C ARG A 268 111.82 -73.30 -96.03
N THR A 269 111.39 -74.09 -95.05
CA THR A 269 111.99 -75.41 -94.75
C THR A 269 111.43 -76.57 -95.58
N VAL A 270 110.40 -76.36 -96.40
CA VAL A 270 109.85 -77.41 -97.29
C VAL A 270 110.34 -77.27 -98.75
N ASP A 271 110.90 -76.11 -99.13
CA ASP A 271 111.49 -75.88 -100.45
C ASP A 271 113.01 -76.15 -100.56
N GLU A 272 113.67 -76.58 -99.48
CA GLU A 272 115.05 -77.06 -99.51
C GLU A 272 115.12 -78.54 -99.11
N LYS A 273 115.14 -79.38 -100.16
CA LYS A 273 115.91 -80.62 -100.33
C LYS A 273 116.55 -81.27 -99.10
#